data_AF-A0A2H0TZ39-F1
#
_entry.id   AF-A0A2H0TZ39-F1
#
_cell.length_a   1.000
_cell.length_b   1.000
_cell.length_c   1.000
_cell.angle_alpha   90.00
_cell.angle_beta   90.00
_cell.angle_gamma   90.00
#
_symmetry.space_group_name_H-M   'P 1'
#
loop_
_entity.id
_entity.type
_entity.pdbx_description
1 polymer ?
#
loop_
_entity_poly.entity_id
_entity_poly.type
_entity_poly.pdbx_seq_one_letter_code
_entity_poly.pdbx_strand_id
1 'polypeptide(L)'
;MFTEELSNWYNQWETFLKEKTTNPETGRWCYTHKRVRSAYRSLKTNLPYLFTYQKYPELKIPNTTNSLDGYFSRLKKLLNVHSGLNEKRKFKIIVEILKGRK
;
A
#
# COMPACT_ATOMS: atom_id res chain seq x y z
N MET A 1 6.53 -14.82 15.79
CA MET A 1 5.80 -15.65 14.79
C MET A 1 5.87 -15.05 13.39
N PHE A 2 5.01 -14.13 12.93
CA PHE A 2 5.08 -13.67 11.52
C PHE A 2 6.34 -12.84 11.17
N THR A 3 6.74 -11.92 12.05
CA THR A 3 7.89 -11.02 11.83
C THR A 3 9.20 -11.80 11.71
N GLU A 4 9.36 -12.84 12.54
CA GLU A 4 10.50 -13.75 12.56
C GLU A 4 10.51 -14.64 11.32
N GLU A 5 9.36 -15.23 10.95
CA GLU A 5 9.23 -16.03 9.73
C GLU A 5 9.57 -15.21 8.48
N LEU A 6 9.09 -13.96 8.40
CA LEU A 6 9.41 -13.05 7.30
C LEU A 6 10.90 -12.70 7.26
N SER A 7 11.55 -12.57 8.43
CA SER A 7 12.99 -12.34 8.54
C SER A 7 13.79 -13.58 8.10
N ASN A 8 13.41 -14.77 8.56
CA ASN A 8 14.04 -16.03 8.20
C ASN A 8 13.91 -16.31 6.70
N TRP A 9 12.72 -16.08 6.13
CA TRP A 9 12.50 -16.17 4.70
C TRP A 9 13.42 -15.22 3.92
N TYR A 10 13.54 -13.96 4.36
CA TYR A 10 14.45 -13.02 3.71
C TYR A 10 15.90 -13.50 3.78
N ASN A 11 16.35 -13.99 4.93
CA ASN A 11 17.72 -14.48 5.11
C ASN A 11 18.01 -15.67 4.19
N GLN A 12 17.06 -16.58 4.03
CA GLN A 12 17.18 -17.73 3.12
C GLN A 12 17.26 -17.29 1.65
N TRP A 13 16.46 -16.30 1.24
CA TRP A 13 16.31 -15.90 -0.16
C TRP A 13 17.06 -14.60 -0.51
N GLU A 14 17.93 -14.11 0.38
CA GLU A 14 18.55 -12.79 0.21
C GLU A 14 19.38 -12.71 -1.08
N THR A 15 20.18 -13.75 -1.33
CA THR A 15 21.04 -13.86 -2.51
C THR A 15 20.21 -13.83 -3.79
N PHE A 16 19.18 -14.65 -3.86
CA PHE A 16 18.21 -14.68 -4.95
C PHE A 16 17.59 -13.30 -5.19
N LEU A 17 17.10 -12.62 -4.15
CA LEU A 17 16.48 -11.28 -4.28
C LEU A 17 17.45 -10.18 -4.74
N LYS A 18 18.76 -10.37 -4.51
CA LYS A 18 19.82 -9.43 -4.91
C LYS A 18 20.34 -9.68 -6.32
N GLU A 19 19.94 -10.76 -6.99
CA GLU A 19 20.29 -11.02 -8.38
C GLU A 19 19.90 -9.87 -9.32
N LYS A 20 20.77 -9.62 -10.30
CA LYS A 20 20.61 -8.54 -11.28
C LYS A 20 20.73 -9.09 -12.68
N THR A 21 19.88 -8.62 -13.57
CA THR A 21 19.97 -8.83 -15.01
C THR A 21 20.40 -7.52 -15.66
N THR A 22 21.46 -7.58 -16.47
CA THR A 22 21.91 -6.47 -17.30
C THR A 22 21.37 -6.64 -18.70
N ASN A 23 20.74 -5.58 -19.23
CA ASN A 23 20.31 -5.57 -20.62
C ASN A 23 21.55 -5.37 -21.52
N PRO A 24 21.83 -6.30 -22.45
CA PRO A 24 23.05 -6.26 -23.26
C PRO A 24 23.10 -5.09 -24.24
N GLU A 25 21.95 -4.59 -24.70
CA GLU A 25 21.86 -3.49 -25.68
C GLU A 25 22.05 -2.12 -25.03
N THR A 26 21.50 -1.92 -23.83
CA THR A 26 21.48 -0.62 -23.15
C THR A 26 22.51 -0.51 -22.03
N GLY A 27 23.15 -1.61 -21.62
CA GLY A 27 24.06 -1.70 -20.48
C GLY A 27 23.41 -1.45 -19.11
N ARG A 28 22.09 -1.21 -19.06
CA ARG A 28 21.36 -0.93 -17.82
C ARG A 28 21.09 -2.22 -17.07
N TRP A 29 21.30 -2.21 -15.76
CA TRP A 29 20.96 -3.33 -14.89
C TRP A 29 19.61 -3.13 -14.22
N CYS A 30 18.96 -4.23 -13.88
CA CYS A 30 17.78 -4.24 -13.04
C CYS A 30 17.75 -5.50 -12.17
N TYR A 31 17.05 -5.48 -11.03
CA TYR A 31 16.89 -6.70 -10.25
C TYR A 31 16.15 -7.75 -11.07
N THR A 32 16.61 -9.00 -11.05
CA THR A 32 15.98 -10.11 -11.77
C THR A 32 14.56 -10.34 -11.25
N HIS A 33 14.39 -10.37 -9.92
CA HIS A 33 13.13 -10.73 -9.25
C HIS A 33 12.36 -9.52 -8.70
N LYS A 34 12.13 -8.49 -9.54
CA LYS A 34 11.53 -7.20 -9.11
C LYS A 34 10.23 -7.35 -8.32
N ARG A 35 9.32 -8.21 -8.79
CA ARG A 35 7.97 -8.38 -8.20
C ARG A 35 8.05 -8.94 -6.79
N VAL A 36 8.77 -10.06 -6.62
CA VAL A 36 8.97 -10.72 -5.32
C VAL A 36 9.68 -9.77 -4.36
N ARG A 37 10.73 -9.10 -4.84
CA ARG A 37 11.47 -8.10 -4.07
C ARG A 37 10.58 -6.96 -3.60
N SER A 38 9.70 -6.45 -4.47
CA SER A 38 8.75 -5.39 -4.16
C SER A 38 7.70 -5.86 -3.13
N ALA A 39 7.21 -7.08 -3.25
CA ALA A 39 6.27 -7.66 -2.29
C ALA A 39 6.88 -7.77 -0.89
N TYR A 40 8.10 -8.31 -0.78
CA TYR A 40 8.83 -8.35 0.49
C TYR A 40 9.04 -6.96 1.09
N ARG A 41 9.48 -5.98 0.26
CA ARG A 41 9.65 -4.60 0.73
C ARG A 41 8.33 -4.01 1.26
N SER A 42 7.22 -4.25 0.57
CA SER A 42 5.90 -3.81 1.02
C SER A 42 5.55 -4.41 2.39
N LEU A 43 5.74 -5.72 2.57
CA LEU A 43 5.52 -6.38 3.86
C LEU A 43 6.42 -5.80 4.97
N LYS A 44 7.72 -5.64 4.69
CA LYS A 44 8.69 -5.12 5.66
C LYS A 44 8.38 -3.68 6.08
N THR A 45 8.07 -2.82 5.12
CA THR A 45 7.77 -1.41 5.38
C THR A 45 6.46 -1.23 6.13
N ASN A 46 5.44 -2.04 5.81
CA ASN A 46 4.12 -1.94 6.44
C ASN A 46 3.98 -2.81 7.71
N LEU A 47 5.01 -3.57 8.08
CA LEU A 47 4.99 -4.52 9.20
C LEU A 47 4.42 -3.96 10.52
N PRO A 48 4.75 -2.72 10.93
CA PRO A 48 4.18 -2.13 12.15
C PRO A 48 2.65 -1.96 12.13
N TYR A 49 2.04 -1.94 10.94
CA TYR A 49 0.63 -1.63 10.71
C TYR A 49 -0.21 -2.84 10.28
N LEU A 50 0.41 -3.94 9.84
CA LEU A 50 -0.32 -5.09 9.28
C LEU A 50 -1.34 -5.70 10.26
N PHE A 51 -1.01 -5.72 11.55
CA PHE A 51 -1.82 -6.35 12.60
C PHE A 51 -2.44 -5.34 13.56
N THR A 52 -2.61 -4.08 13.15
CA THR A 52 -3.18 -3.03 14.02
C THR A 52 -4.56 -3.40 14.55
N TYR A 53 -5.42 -4.02 13.74
CA TYR A 53 -6.76 -4.46 14.18
C TYR A 53 -6.71 -5.55 15.27
N GLN A 54 -5.69 -6.41 15.27
CA GLN A 54 -5.48 -7.43 16.31
C GLN A 54 -4.85 -6.82 17.57
N LYS A 55 -3.98 -5.82 17.41
CA LYS A 55 -3.30 -5.15 18.51
C LYS A 55 -4.24 -4.30 19.36
N TYR A 56 -5.28 -3.72 18.75
CA TYR A 56 -6.22 -2.80 19.39
C TYR A 56 -7.68 -3.26 19.22
N PRO A 57 -8.08 -4.39 19.84
CA PRO A 57 -9.44 -4.92 19.70
C PRO A 57 -10.52 -3.98 20.24
N GLU A 58 -10.17 -3.12 21.21
CA GLU A 58 -11.07 -2.11 21.80
C GLU A 58 -11.53 -1.07 20.77
N LEU A 59 -10.74 -0.81 19.73
CA LEU A 59 -11.09 0.12 18.66
C LEU A 59 -12.08 -0.49 17.66
N LYS A 60 -12.40 -1.80 17.78
CA LYS A 60 -13.33 -2.54 16.92
C LYS A 60 -13.05 -2.34 15.42
N ILE A 61 -11.76 -2.26 15.05
CA ILE A 61 -11.34 -2.11 13.67
C ILE A 61 -11.71 -3.38 12.90
N PRO A 62 -12.44 -3.27 11.78
CA PRO A 62 -12.75 -4.43 10.94
C PRO A 62 -11.47 -5.11 10.43
N ASN A 63 -11.50 -6.43 10.30
CA ASN A 63 -10.39 -7.22 9.73
C ASN A 63 -10.28 -7.10 8.19
N THR A 64 -11.21 -6.38 7.55
CA THR A 64 -11.23 -6.13 6.10
C THR A 64 -11.33 -4.63 5.82
N THR A 65 -10.78 -4.19 4.70
CA THR A 65 -10.84 -2.79 4.25
C THR A 65 -12.07 -2.49 3.38
N ASN A 66 -12.97 -3.45 3.19
CA ASN A 66 -14.13 -3.35 2.27
C ASN A 66 -14.95 -2.06 2.47
N SER A 67 -15.20 -1.67 3.72
CA SER A 67 -15.93 -0.44 4.04
C SER A 67 -15.18 0.82 3.60
N LEU A 68 -13.85 0.85 3.80
CA LEU A 68 -13.00 1.95 3.35
C LEU A 68 -12.93 1.99 1.81
N ASP A 69 -12.75 0.84 1.17
CA ASP A 69 -12.67 0.73 -0.29
C ASP A 69 -13.97 1.19 -0.97
N GLY A 70 -15.12 0.79 -0.43
CA GLY A 70 -16.43 1.26 -0.87
C GLY A 70 -16.59 2.78 -0.71
N TYR A 71 -16.18 3.31 0.45
CA TYR A 71 -16.23 4.75 0.71
C TYR A 71 -15.33 5.55 -0.24
N PHE A 72 -14.07 5.14 -0.42
CA PHE A 72 -13.14 5.80 -1.33
C PHE A 72 -13.57 5.69 -2.79
N SER A 73 -14.20 4.59 -3.18
CA SER A 73 -14.78 4.43 -4.53
C SER A 73 -15.88 5.47 -4.77
N ARG A 74 -16.77 5.67 -3.80
CA ARG A 74 -17.78 6.74 -3.83
C ARG A 74 -17.15 8.13 -3.89
N LEU A 75 -16.13 8.38 -3.06
CA LEU A 75 -15.42 9.67 -3.03
C LEU A 75 -14.78 10.00 -4.39
N LYS A 76 -14.07 9.05 -5.00
CA LYS A 76 -13.47 9.20 -6.32
C LYS A 76 -14.52 9.48 -7.40
N LYS A 77 -15.68 8.81 -7.34
CA LYS A 77 -16.79 9.06 -8.27
C LYS A 77 -17.31 10.50 -8.16
N LEU A 78 -17.48 11.02 -6.94
CA LEU A 78 -17.90 12.41 -6.71
C LEU A 78 -16.87 13.42 -7.23
N LEU A 79 -15.58 13.17 -7.01
CA LEU A 79 -14.51 14.05 -7.50
C LEU A 79 -14.36 14.02 -9.02
N ASN A 80 -14.60 12.87 -9.66
CA ASN A 80 -14.49 12.73 -11.11
C ASN A 80 -15.54 13.54 -11.88
N VAL A 81 -16.69 13.88 -11.27
CA VAL A 81 -17.68 14.79 -11.89
C VAL A 81 -17.08 16.17 -12.19
N HIS A 82 -16.07 16.58 -11.43
CA HIS A 82 -15.38 17.86 -11.61
C HIS A 82 -13.87 17.64 -11.80
N SER A 83 -13.50 16.91 -12.85
CA SER A 83 -12.10 16.54 -13.16
C SER A 83 -11.14 17.73 -13.30
N GLY A 84 -11.63 18.88 -13.77
CA GLY A 84 -10.88 20.13 -13.98
C GLY A 84 -10.64 20.98 -12.73
N LEU A 85 -10.99 20.51 -11.53
CA LEU A 85 -10.72 21.26 -10.30
C LEU A 85 -9.23 21.31 -9.98
N ASN A 86 -8.76 22.50 -9.59
CA ASN A 86 -7.45 22.65 -8.97
C ASN A 86 -7.38 21.87 -7.64
N GLU A 87 -6.16 21.56 -7.22
CA GLU A 87 -5.90 20.70 -6.06
C GLU A 87 -6.49 21.28 -4.76
N LYS A 88 -6.39 22.60 -4.56
CA LYS A 88 -6.98 23.30 -3.40
C LYS A 88 -8.50 23.09 -3.29
N ARG A 89 -9.22 23.18 -4.41
CA ARG A 89 -10.67 22.96 -4.46
C ARG A 89 -11.01 21.48 -4.27
N LYS A 90 -10.23 20.56 -4.86
CA LYS A 90 -10.39 19.12 -4.61
C LYS A 90 -10.27 18.79 -3.13
N PHE A 91 -9.26 19.33 -2.45
CA PHE A 91 -9.08 19.13 -1.02
C PHE A 91 -10.26 19.67 -0.20
N LYS A 92 -10.75 20.88 -0.53
CA LYS A 92 -11.93 21.46 0.13
C LYS A 92 -13.17 20.57 0.00
N ILE A 93 -13.41 20.00 -1.18
CA ILE A 93 -14.52 19.06 -1.41
C ILE A 93 -14.34 17.79 -0.57
N ILE A 94 -13.14 17.21 -0.55
CA ILE A 94 -12.85 16.02 0.26
C ILE A 94 -13.14 16.29 1.73
N VAL A 95 -12.68 17.42 2.27
CA VAL A 95 -12.94 17.82 3.67
C VAL A 95 -14.44 17.96 3.94
N GLU A 96 -15.20 18.61 3.04
CA GLU A 96 -16.65 18.75 3.20
C GLU A 96 -17.38 17.39 3.11
N ILE A 97 -16.93 16.47 2.25
CA ILE A 97 -17.49 15.11 2.17
C ILE A 97 -17.19 14.33 3.45
N LEU A 98 -15.97 14.45 4.00
CA LEU A 98 -15.54 13.77 5.22
C LEU A 98 -16.23 14.30 6.48
N LYS A 99 -16.58 15.60 6.53
CA LYS A 99 -17.37 16.19 7.63
C LYS A 99 -18.78 15.60 7.74
N GLY A 100 -19.27 14.94 6.68
CA GLY A 100 -20.63 14.42 6.60
C GLY A 100 -21.66 15.52 6.33
N ARG A 101 -22.77 15.15 5.68
CA ARG A 101 -23.96 16.02 5.69
C ARG A 101 -24.56 15.92 7.09
N LYS A 102 -24.78 17.07 7.74
CA LYS A 102 -25.74 17.15 8.85
C LYS A 102 -27.11 16.66 8.40
#